data_AF-I0KDE6-F1
#
_entry.id   AF-I0KDE6-F1
#
_cell.length_a   1.000
_cell.length_b   1.000
_cell.length_c   1.000
_cell.angle_alpha   90.00
_cell.angle_beta   90.00
_cell.angle_gamma   90.00
#
_symmetry.space_group_name_H-M   'P 1'
#
loop_
_entity.id
_entity.type
_entity.pdbx_description
1 polymer ?
#
loop_
_entity_poly.entity_id
_entity_poly.type
_entity_poly.pdbx_seq_one_letter_code
_entity_poly.pdbx_strand_id
1 'polypeptide(L)'
;MTNSMETTRLKTPKATQATTYTTPLGSKTEPAFASEMPFGKTNYQLMIAGIVAILAGFLIMTLDTEEFGFGFMGLTLGPLVVAAGFIIEFFAILKKPTSEA
;
A
#
# COMPACT_ATOMS: atom_id res chain seq x y z
N MET A 1 54.65 -63.85 12.84
CA MET A 1 54.83 -64.31 11.45
C MET A 1 53.42 -64.60 10.94
N THR A 2 52.79 -63.94 9.98
CA THR A 2 53.19 -63.04 8.89
C THR A 2 51.95 -62.25 8.44
N ASN A 3 52.21 -61.07 7.89
CA ASN A 3 51.28 -60.14 7.24
C ASN A 3 50.64 -60.68 5.95
N SER A 4 49.72 -59.86 5.39
CA SER A 4 49.35 -59.75 3.96
C SER A 4 48.12 -60.55 3.50
N MET A 5 47.18 -60.06 2.69
CA MET A 5 46.97 -58.81 1.95
C MET A 5 45.48 -58.75 1.52
N GLU A 6 45.05 -57.53 1.16
CA GLU A 6 43.76 -57.04 0.67
C GLU A 6 42.87 -57.94 -0.22
N THR A 7 41.55 -57.71 -0.16
CA THR A 7 40.75 -57.46 -1.39
C THR A 7 39.53 -56.57 -1.11
N THR A 8 39.39 -55.61 -2.01
CA THR A 8 38.59 -54.38 -2.04
C THR A 8 37.10 -54.61 -2.43
N ARG A 9 36.26 -53.55 -2.26
CA ARG A 9 35.00 -53.19 -3.00
C ARG A 9 33.70 -53.62 -2.25
N LEU A 10 32.68 -52.81 -1.95
CA LEU A 10 32.23 -51.45 -2.29
C LEU A 10 31.42 -50.86 -1.11
N LYS A 11 31.79 -49.66 -0.64
CA LYS A 11 30.88 -48.77 0.10
C LYS A 11 29.94 -48.12 -0.91
N THR A 12 28.67 -48.50 -0.87
CA THR A 12 27.61 -47.95 -1.72
C THR A 12 27.30 -46.48 -1.34
N PRO A 13 27.05 -45.58 -2.31
CA PRO A 13 26.98 -44.13 -2.11
C PRO A 13 25.73 -43.61 -1.37
N LYS A 14 25.94 -42.50 -0.66
CA LYS A 14 24.96 -41.62 -0.03
C LYS A 14 24.20 -40.78 -1.07
N ALA A 15 22.90 -41.02 -1.23
CA ALA A 15 21.84 -40.14 -1.78
C ALA A 15 20.55 -41.00 -1.74
N THR A 16 19.39 -40.63 -1.18
CA THR A 16 18.67 -39.36 -1.07
C THR A 16 17.65 -39.54 0.05
N GLN A 17 17.69 -38.67 1.06
CA GLN A 17 16.69 -38.64 2.12
C GLN A 17 15.43 -37.97 1.57
N ALA A 18 14.34 -38.72 1.42
CA ALA A 18 13.01 -38.14 1.23
C ALA A 18 12.53 -37.60 2.58
N THR A 19 12.76 -36.30 2.81
CA THR A 19 12.24 -35.58 3.97
C THR A 19 10.71 -35.56 3.88
N THR A 20 10.07 -36.39 4.69
CA THR A 20 8.66 -36.21 5.06
C THR A 20 8.57 -34.94 5.91
N TYR A 21 8.01 -33.88 5.37
CA TYR A 21 7.73 -32.65 6.12
C TYR A 21 6.51 -32.89 7.03
N THR A 22 6.74 -33.42 8.22
CA THR A 22 5.81 -33.21 9.34
C THR A 22 6.16 -31.85 9.94
N THR A 23 5.45 -30.81 9.50
CA THR A 23 5.50 -29.49 10.15
C THR A 23 4.92 -29.63 11.56
N PRO A 24 5.68 -29.34 12.64
CA PRO A 24 5.12 -29.31 13.98
C PRO A 24 4.07 -28.20 14.05
N LEU A 25 2.91 -28.50 14.65
CA LEU A 25 1.90 -27.51 15.04
C LEU A 25 2.50 -26.54 16.07
N GLY A 26 3.22 -25.54 15.57
CA GLY A 26 3.45 -24.27 16.24
C GLY A 26 2.68 -23.24 15.43
N SER A 27 1.64 -22.67 16.04
CA SER A 27 0.87 -21.53 15.56
C SER A 27 1.79 -20.31 15.34
N LYS A 28 2.63 -20.35 14.31
CA LYS A 28 3.01 -19.14 13.60
C LYS A 28 1.78 -18.82 12.76
N THR A 29 0.96 -17.91 13.28
CA THR A 29 0.06 -17.10 12.48
C THR A 29 0.82 -16.77 11.21
N GLU A 30 0.41 -17.38 10.09
CA GLU A 30 0.88 -16.97 8.78
C GLU A 30 0.76 -15.45 8.73
N PRO A 31 1.69 -14.72 8.09
CA PRO A 31 1.43 -13.33 7.82
C PRO A 31 0.21 -13.32 6.90
N ALA A 32 -0.99 -13.23 7.50
CA ALA A 32 -2.14 -12.64 6.87
C ALA A 32 -1.58 -11.41 6.18
N PHE A 33 -1.87 -11.25 4.89
CA PHE A 33 -1.53 -10.06 4.14
C PHE A 33 -2.17 -8.88 4.87
N ALA A 34 -1.50 -8.37 5.91
CA ALA A 34 -1.85 -7.16 6.60
C ALA A 34 -1.74 -6.15 5.48
N SER A 35 -2.88 -5.66 5.01
CA SER A 35 -2.88 -4.63 3.99
C SER A 35 -2.23 -3.42 4.65
N GLU A 36 -0.92 -3.27 4.48
CA GLU A 36 -0.21 -2.04 4.76
C GLU A 36 -0.67 -1.06 3.69
N MET A 37 -1.90 -0.57 3.87
CA MET A 37 -2.39 0.54 3.08
C MET A 37 -1.49 1.73 3.41
N PRO A 38 -1.00 2.46 2.40
CA PRO A 38 -0.09 3.59 2.61
C PRO A 38 -0.72 4.69 3.49
N PHE A 39 -2.05 4.66 3.66
CA PHE A 39 -2.81 5.61 4.46
C PHE A 39 -3.78 4.89 5.40
N GLY A 40 -3.97 5.43 6.61
CA GLY A 40 -5.02 5.00 7.53
C GLY A 40 -6.42 5.37 7.03
N LYS A 41 -7.47 4.71 7.56
CA LYS A 41 -8.88 4.93 7.17
C LYS A 41 -9.28 6.42 7.17
N THR A 42 -8.90 7.14 8.22
CA THR A 42 -9.19 8.57 8.38
C THR A 42 -8.51 9.44 7.33
N ASN A 43 -7.27 9.12 6.96
CA ASN A 43 -6.55 9.86 5.92
C ASN A 43 -7.16 9.60 4.54
N TYR A 44 -7.62 8.37 4.29
CA TYR A 44 -8.33 8.03 3.07
C TYR A 44 -9.67 8.78 2.94
N GLN A 45 -10.39 8.99 4.04
CA GLN A 45 -11.60 9.82 4.04
C GLN A 45 -11.27 11.29 3.72
N LEU A 46 -10.18 11.83 4.26
CA LEU A 46 -9.73 13.20 3.96
C LEU A 46 -9.30 13.37 2.50
N MET A 47 -8.62 12.37 1.93
CA MET A 47 -8.30 12.31 0.49
C MET A 47 -9.57 12.42 -0.35
N ILE A 48 -10.59 11.59 -0.08
CA ILE A 48 -11.85 11.65 -0.83
C ILE A 48 -12.51 13.04 -0.69
N ALA A 49 -12.49 13.61 0.52
CA ALA A 49 -13.04 14.94 0.74
C ALA A 49 -12.27 16.01 -0.06
N GLY A 50 -10.95 15.92 -0.17
CA GLY A 50 -10.11 16.78 -1.00
C GLY A 50 -10.48 16.70 -2.48
N ILE A 51 -10.60 15.48 -3.02
CA ILE A 51 -10.99 15.25 -4.42
C ILE A 51 -12.38 15.85 -4.69
N VAL A 52 -13.35 15.60 -3.80
CA VAL A 52 -14.70 16.16 -3.93
C VAL A 52 -14.66 17.69 -3.92
N ALA A 53 -13.85 18.31 -3.06
CA ALA A 53 -13.68 19.75 -3.02
C ALA A 53 -13.06 20.31 -4.31
N ILE A 54 -12.04 19.64 -4.87
CA ILE A 54 -11.42 20.01 -6.15
C ILE A 54 -12.46 19.94 -7.28
N LEU A 55 -13.21 18.85 -7.37
CA LEU A 55 -14.27 18.69 -8.37
C LEU A 55 -15.37 19.74 -8.21
N ALA A 56 -15.75 20.07 -6.97
CA ALA A 56 -16.71 21.14 -6.69
C ALA A 56 -16.19 22.51 -7.16
N GLY A 57 -14.90 22.80 -6.97
CA GLY A 57 -14.28 24.03 -7.45
C GLY A 57 -14.31 24.14 -8.98
N PHE A 58 -14.02 23.06 -9.70
CA PHE A 58 -14.16 23.03 -11.15
C PHE A 58 -15.62 23.16 -11.59
N LEU A 59 -16.56 22.50 -10.90
CA LEU A 59 -17.98 22.60 -11.19
C LEU A 59 -18.48 24.05 -11.02
N ILE A 60 -18.06 24.74 -9.96
CA ILE A 60 -18.38 26.16 -9.74
C ILE A 60 -17.94 27.01 -10.93
N MET A 61 -16.75 26.77 -11.51
CA MET A 61 -16.32 27.49 -12.71
C MET A 61 -17.23 27.23 -13.91
N THR A 62 -17.71 25.99 -14.08
CA THR A 62 -18.61 25.64 -15.20
C THR A 62 -20.02 26.20 -15.06
N LEU A 63 -20.45 26.50 -13.83
CA LEU A 63 -21.76 27.07 -13.55
C LEU A 63 -21.77 28.60 -13.70
N ASP A 64 -20.61 29.23 -13.89
CA ASP A 64 -20.54 30.66 -14.15
C ASP A 64 -21.19 30.98 -15.51
N THR A 65 -22.10 31.95 -15.51
CA THR A 65 -22.90 32.32 -16.68
C THR A 65 -22.22 33.37 -17.54
N GLU A 66 -21.15 33.98 -17.06
CA GLU A 66 -20.35 34.94 -17.81
C GLU A 66 -19.59 34.27 -18.96
N GLU A 67 -19.31 35.03 -20.02
CA GLU A 67 -18.61 34.51 -21.19
C GLU A 67 -17.24 33.94 -20.78
N PHE A 68 -16.95 32.71 -21.21
CA PHE A 68 -15.76 31.93 -20.81
C PHE A 68 -15.59 31.69 -19.30
N GLY A 69 -16.60 31.94 -18.48
CA GLY A 69 -16.48 31.86 -17.02
C GLY A 69 -15.60 32.97 -16.42
N PHE A 70 -15.52 34.13 -17.07
CA PHE A 70 -14.80 35.31 -16.56
C PHE A 70 -15.55 36.05 -15.43
N GLY A 71 -16.66 35.51 -14.96
CA GLY A 71 -17.34 36.00 -13.79
C GLY A 71 -16.54 35.75 -12.52
N PHE A 72 -17.02 36.31 -11.41
CA PHE A 72 -16.39 36.13 -10.12
C PHE A 72 -16.33 34.65 -9.71
N MET A 73 -17.35 33.87 -10.06
CA MET A 73 -17.44 32.46 -9.67
C MET A 73 -16.38 31.61 -10.37
N GLY A 74 -16.11 31.86 -11.64
CA GLY A 74 -15.11 31.16 -12.43
C GLY A 74 -13.69 31.69 -12.25
N LEU A 75 -13.50 33.01 -12.11
CA LEU A 75 -12.16 33.60 -12.04
C LEU A 75 -11.55 33.58 -10.63
N THR A 76 -12.38 33.68 -9.58
CA THR A 76 -11.88 33.76 -8.20
C THR A 76 -12.37 32.61 -7.33
N LEU A 77 -13.70 32.39 -7.24
CA LEU A 77 -14.24 31.43 -6.29
C LEU A 77 -13.86 29.99 -6.65
N GLY A 78 -14.03 29.59 -7.91
CA GLY A 78 -13.67 28.27 -8.41
C GLY A 78 -12.20 27.95 -8.13
N PRO A 79 -11.23 28.78 -8.59
CA PRO A 79 -9.82 28.55 -8.34
C PRO A 79 -9.47 28.54 -6.84
N LEU A 80 -10.12 29.36 -6.03
CA LEU A 80 -9.93 29.40 -4.59
C LEU A 80 -10.40 28.09 -3.92
N VAL A 81 -11.55 27.56 -4.33
CA VAL A 81 -12.07 26.28 -3.83
C VAL A 81 -11.16 25.12 -4.27
N VAL A 82 -10.69 25.11 -5.52
CA VAL A 82 -9.71 24.13 -6.00
C VAL A 82 -8.42 24.18 -5.17
N ALA A 83 -7.89 25.38 -4.91
CA ALA A 83 -6.70 25.56 -4.08
C ALA A 83 -6.91 25.05 -2.64
N ALA A 84 -8.07 25.33 -2.02
CA ALA A 84 -8.43 24.78 -0.72
C ALA A 84 -8.51 23.25 -0.75
N GLY A 85 -9.07 22.67 -1.81
CA GLY A 85 -9.08 21.22 -2.05
C GLY A 85 -7.68 20.63 -2.07
N PHE A 86 -6.73 21.23 -2.79
CA PHE A 86 -5.33 20.81 -2.77
C PHE A 86 -4.68 20.92 -1.38
N ILE A 87 -5.00 21.95 -0.60
CA ILE A 87 -4.50 22.06 0.79
C ILE A 87 -5.01 20.89 1.64
N ILE A 88 -6.27 20.49 1.47
CA ILE A 88 -6.83 19.31 2.15
C ILE A 88 -6.08 18.05 1.73
N GLU A 89 -5.75 17.90 0.44
CA GLU A 89 -4.96 16.76 -0.06
C GLU A 89 -3.56 16.72 0.56
N PHE A 90 -2.85 17.85 0.55
CA PHE A 90 -1.54 17.94 1.19
C PHE A 90 -1.62 17.59 2.68
N PHE A 91 -2.65 18.06 3.37
CA PHE A 91 -2.87 17.72 4.76
C PHE A 91 -3.18 16.22 4.95
N ALA A 92 -4.01 15.63 4.10
CA ALA A 92 -4.39 14.21 4.17
C ALA A 92 -3.17 13.29 3.98
N ILE A 93 -2.26 13.65 3.05
CA ILE A 93 -1.03 12.91 2.78
C ILE A 93 -0.03 13.05 3.93
N LEU A 94 0.16 14.28 4.44
CA LEU A 94 1.13 14.56 5.50
C LEU A 94 0.66 14.11 6.89
N LYS A 95 -0.66 13.97 7.09
CA LYS A 95 -1.23 13.53 8.35
C LYS A 95 -0.78 12.11 8.63
N LYS A 96 0.08 11.96 9.63
CA LYS A 96 0.50 10.64 10.10
C LYS A 96 -0.75 9.84 10.49
N PRO A 97 -0.87 8.58 10.06
CA PRO A 97 -1.97 7.73 10.50
C PRO A 97 -1.88 7.63 12.02
N THR A 98 -2.85 8.23 12.72
CA THR A 98 -3.05 7.91 14.14
C THR A 98 -3.48 6.46 14.15
N SER A 99 -2.58 5.59 14.57
CA SER A 99 -2.92 4.22 14.92
C SER A 99 -4.00 4.32 15.99
N GLU A 100 -5.27 4.13 15.61
CA GLU A 100 -6.25 3.66 16.58
C GLU A 100 -5.72 2.29 17.02
N ALA A 101 -5.32 2.23 18.29
CA ALA A 101 -4.80 1.04 18.94
C ALA A 101 -5.91 0.00 19.10
#